data_AF-A0A017T2I4-F1
#
_entry.id   AF-A0A017T2I4-F1
#
_cell.length_a   1.000
_cell.length_b   1.000
_cell.length_c   1.000
_cell.angle_alpha   90.00
_cell.angle_beta   90.00
_cell.angle_gamma   90.00
#
_symmetry.space_group_name_H-M   'P 1'
#
loop_
_entity.id
_entity.type
_entity.pdbx_description
1 polymer ?
#
loop_
_entity_poly.entity_id
_entity_poly.type
_entity_poly.pdbx_seq_one_letter_code
_entity_poly.pdbx_strand_id
1 'polypeptide(L)'
;MQLALLPEASFTGYVSGRGNFDLRRFAEPLDGPTLAEVAALACRSGVAIAAPLIEVDGACFYNSLVLVDGEGRRVGHWRKRHPWLPERWASEGNLGTPVVEVVGLRVTAAICFDIHFVSEEAGASLDAADVLLFPSAWVDSPAHVDLRRKILPAVARRHRIGVVNANWGPPRQRTLHALAGQGTSRILDARGRLVASAAPGAQAAVVRATVSTGPGEGDGDEAQAREEKA
;
A
#
# COMPACT_ATOMS: atom_id res chain seq x y z
N MET A 1 -6.85 -5.76 17.64
CA MET A 1 -5.77 -4.87 17.13
C MET A 1 -6.08 -4.55 15.67
N GLN A 2 -5.67 -3.38 15.17
CA GLN A 2 -6.00 -2.92 13.80
C GLN A 2 -4.75 -2.43 13.07
N LEU A 3 -4.73 -2.64 11.75
CA LEU A 3 -3.71 -2.14 10.83
C LEU A 3 -4.40 -1.37 9.70
N ALA A 4 -3.93 -0.15 9.43
CA ALA A 4 -4.38 0.68 8.33
C ALA A 4 -3.25 0.85 7.30
N LEU A 5 -3.59 0.72 6.01
CA LEU A 5 -2.68 0.99 4.89
C LEU A 5 -3.17 2.22 4.13
N LEU A 6 -2.27 3.18 3.93
CA LEU A 6 -2.53 4.34 3.10
C LEU A 6 -2.05 4.12 1.66
N PRO A 7 -2.70 4.74 0.64
CA PRO A 7 -2.21 4.69 -0.73
C PRO A 7 -0.83 5.34 -0.87
N GLU A 8 -0.07 4.91 -1.87
CA GLU A 8 1.23 5.45 -2.25
C GLU A 8 1.18 6.98 -2.43
N ALA A 9 2.17 7.74 -1.95
CA ALA A 9 2.24 9.21 -2.10
C ALA A 9 0.98 10.00 -1.66
N SER A 10 0.13 9.45 -0.79
CA SER A 10 -1.15 10.04 -0.41
C SER A 10 -1.05 11.39 0.34
N PHE A 11 0.06 11.68 1.01
CA PHE A 11 0.26 12.97 1.69
C PHE A 11 0.66 14.11 0.74
N THR A 12 1.30 13.80 -0.38
CA THR A 12 1.96 14.79 -1.25
C THR A 12 1.24 15.03 -2.56
N GLY A 13 0.36 14.11 -2.96
CA GLY A 13 -0.09 14.04 -4.34
C GLY A 13 0.75 13.08 -5.16
N TYR A 14 0.15 12.41 -6.15
CA TYR A 14 0.89 11.69 -7.18
C TYR A 14 1.20 12.59 -8.38
N VAL A 15 2.17 12.17 -9.20
CA VAL A 15 2.71 12.91 -10.35
C VAL A 15 1.65 13.62 -11.21
N SER A 16 2.00 14.80 -11.73
CA SER A 16 1.14 15.50 -12.69
C SER A 16 1.09 14.75 -14.02
N GLY A 17 -0.04 14.82 -14.74
CA GLY A 17 -0.15 14.25 -16.09
C GLY A 17 0.81 14.86 -17.13
N ARG A 18 1.55 15.92 -16.75
CA ARG A 18 2.61 16.55 -17.56
C ARG A 18 4.02 16.02 -17.25
N GLY A 19 4.16 15.11 -16.30
CA GLY A 19 5.45 14.47 -15.97
C GLY A 19 6.50 15.40 -15.35
N ASN A 20 6.10 16.57 -14.84
CA ASN A 20 7.00 17.61 -14.32
C ASN A 20 6.79 17.93 -12.83
N PHE A 21 6.16 17.02 -12.08
CA PHE A 21 5.95 17.21 -10.65
C PHE A 21 7.11 16.59 -9.87
N ASP A 22 7.96 17.45 -9.33
CA ASP A 22 9.09 17.03 -8.51
C ASP A 22 8.67 16.84 -7.06
N LEU A 23 8.57 15.57 -6.64
CA LEU A 23 8.20 15.19 -5.28
C LEU A 23 9.31 15.45 -4.26
N ARG A 24 10.57 15.71 -4.69
CA ARG A 24 11.71 15.96 -3.79
C ARG A 24 11.48 17.13 -2.84
N ARG A 25 10.64 18.10 -3.22
CA ARG A 25 10.28 19.24 -2.36
C ARG A 25 9.47 18.85 -1.12
N PHE A 26 8.91 17.64 -1.11
CA PHE A 26 8.20 17.06 0.02
C PHE A 26 8.99 15.94 0.68
N ALA A 27 10.26 15.77 0.31
CA ALA A 27 11.06 14.70 0.86
C ALA A 27 11.46 15.00 2.30
N GLU A 28 11.35 13.99 3.14
CA GLU A 28 11.66 14.07 4.56
C GLU A 28 12.51 12.86 4.99
N PRO A 29 13.44 13.03 5.94
CA PRO A 29 14.10 11.89 6.57
C PRO A 29 13.09 11.08 7.40
N LEU A 30 13.48 9.88 7.84
CA LEU A 30 12.58 8.99 8.59
C LEU A 30 12.15 9.53 9.97
N ASP A 31 12.86 10.52 10.51
CA ASP A 31 12.53 11.27 11.72
C ASP A 31 11.88 12.65 11.43
N GLY A 32 11.44 12.85 10.18
CA GLY A 32 10.74 14.05 9.73
C GLY A 32 9.32 14.21 10.30
N PRO A 33 8.74 15.41 10.11
CA PRO A 33 7.45 15.78 10.70
C PRO A 33 6.29 14.89 10.27
N THR A 34 6.27 14.39 9.03
CA THR A 34 5.20 13.53 8.54
C THR A 34 5.12 12.23 9.35
N LEU A 35 6.26 11.55 9.59
CA LEU A 35 6.26 10.32 10.38
C LEU A 35 6.06 10.56 11.87
N ALA A 36 6.48 11.72 12.41
CA ALA A 36 6.17 12.09 13.78
C ALA A 36 4.65 12.21 14.00
N GLU A 37 3.93 12.83 13.06
CA GLU A 37 2.47 12.93 13.12
C GLU A 37 1.77 11.57 12.92
N VAL A 38 2.29 10.72 12.02
CA VAL A 38 1.79 9.35 11.86
C VAL A 38 1.98 8.55 13.16
N ALA A 39 3.12 8.66 13.82
CA ALA A 39 3.38 7.99 15.09
C ALA A 39 2.46 8.49 16.21
N ALA A 40 2.27 9.81 16.31
CA ALA A 40 1.35 10.39 17.26
C ALA A 40 -0.11 9.94 17.01
N LEU A 41 -0.53 9.86 15.74
CA LEU A 41 -1.86 9.36 15.37
C LEU A 41 -2.02 7.87 15.69
N ALA A 42 -1.01 7.05 15.39
CA ALA A 42 -1.01 5.62 15.71
C ALA A 42 -1.16 5.39 17.21
N CYS A 43 -0.38 6.11 18.03
CA CYS A 43 -0.46 6.05 19.49
C CYS A 43 -1.83 6.50 20.03
N ARG A 44 -2.37 7.63 19.54
CA ARG A 44 -3.68 8.13 20.00
C ARG A 44 -4.84 7.21 19.63
N SER A 45 -4.73 6.47 18.53
CA SER A 45 -5.80 5.59 18.02
C SER A 45 -5.62 4.13 18.42
N GLY A 46 -4.43 3.71 18.84
CA GLY A 46 -4.08 2.29 19.05
C GLY A 46 -4.06 1.47 17.76
N VAL A 47 -3.95 2.13 16.60
CA VAL A 47 -3.97 1.51 15.27
C VAL A 47 -2.56 1.55 14.68
N ALA A 48 -2.08 0.41 14.18
CA ALA A 48 -0.86 0.38 13.39
C ALA A 48 -1.11 1.01 12.01
N ILE A 49 -0.18 1.84 11.51
CA ILE A 49 -0.35 2.60 10.27
C ILE A 49 0.85 2.36 9.34
N ALA A 50 0.59 1.82 8.16
CA ALA A 50 1.51 1.81 7.04
C ALA A 50 1.28 3.05 6.17
N ALA A 51 2.22 4.00 6.24
CA ALA A 51 2.11 5.31 5.62
C ALA A 51 3.21 5.51 4.55
N PRO A 52 2.88 6.14 3.40
CA PRO A 52 3.88 6.47 2.40
C PRO A 52 4.77 7.62 2.88
N LEU A 53 6.00 7.65 2.38
CA LEU A 53 6.92 8.76 2.57
C LEU A 53 7.72 8.98 1.28
N ILE A 54 7.90 10.24 0.92
CA ILE A 54 8.99 10.61 0.01
C ILE A 54 10.22 10.74 0.90
N GLU A 55 11.03 9.70 0.94
CA GLU A 55 12.15 9.61 1.87
C GLU A 55 13.38 10.31 1.27
N VAL A 56 14.09 11.12 2.05
CA VAL A 56 15.46 11.56 1.73
C VAL A 56 16.46 10.88 2.64
N ASP A 57 17.51 10.32 2.04
CA ASP A 57 18.63 9.70 2.73
C ASP A 57 19.93 10.04 1.98
N GLY A 58 20.71 10.94 2.59
CA GLY A 58 21.87 11.55 1.94
C GLY A 58 21.49 12.31 0.67
N ALA A 59 22.05 11.89 -0.47
CA ALA A 59 21.76 12.48 -1.79
C ALA A 59 20.64 11.74 -2.55
N CYS A 60 20.12 10.65 -1.99
CA CYS A 60 19.11 9.81 -2.62
C CYS A 60 17.72 10.15 -2.10
N PHE A 61 16.74 9.99 -2.99
CA PHE A 61 15.33 10.13 -2.69
C PHE A 61 14.63 8.81 -2.98
N TYR A 62 13.75 8.34 -2.12
CA TYR A 62 13.07 7.06 -2.28
C TYR A 62 11.56 7.23 -2.16
N ASN A 63 10.82 6.43 -2.93
CA ASN A 63 9.40 6.22 -2.69
C ASN A 63 9.28 5.11 -1.64
N SER A 64 8.87 5.45 -0.43
CA SER A 64 8.95 4.55 0.72
C SER A 64 7.59 4.30 1.34
N LEU A 65 7.46 3.15 2.00
CA LEU A 65 6.37 2.81 2.89
C LEU A 65 6.97 2.54 4.28
N VAL A 66 6.43 3.19 5.30
CA VAL A 66 6.87 3.02 6.69
C VAL A 66 5.69 2.56 7.52
N LEU A 67 5.91 1.50 8.29
CA LEU A 67 4.93 0.93 9.19
C LEU A 67 5.25 1.34 10.63
N VAL A 68 4.27 1.97 11.26
CA VAL A 68 4.30 2.39 12.66
C VAL A 68 3.27 1.57 13.44
N ASP A 69 3.66 1.00 14.57
CA ASP A 69 2.75 0.22 15.42
C ASP A 69 1.81 1.13 16.24
N GLY A 70 0.86 0.52 16.96
CA GLY A 70 -0.13 1.24 17.78
C GLY A 70 0.46 1.96 19.00
N GLU A 71 1.76 1.82 19.26
CA GLU A 71 2.49 2.56 20.30
C GLU A 71 3.33 3.70 19.70
N GLY A 72 3.27 3.92 18.39
CA GLY A 72 4.03 4.94 17.69
C GLY A 72 5.46 4.53 17.33
N ARG A 73 5.82 3.25 17.46
CA ARG A 73 7.17 2.76 17.12
C ARG A 73 7.23 2.35 15.64
N ARG A 74 8.27 2.77 14.93
CA ARG A 74 8.52 2.29 13.55
C ARG A 74 8.94 0.82 13.61
N VAL A 75 8.15 -0.07 13.00
CA VAL A 75 8.38 -1.52 12.99
C VAL A 75 8.60 -2.10 11.59
N GLY A 76 8.40 -1.31 10.53
CA GLY A 76 8.69 -1.71 9.16
C GLY A 76 9.04 -0.54 8.25
N HIS A 77 9.86 -0.81 7.23
CA HIS A 77 10.33 0.17 6.26
C HIS A 77 10.67 -0.52 4.94
N TRP A 78 10.06 -0.05 3.86
CA TRP A 78 10.30 -0.53 2.51
C TRP A 78 10.57 0.66 1.60
N ARG A 79 11.52 0.50 0.67
CA ARG A 79 11.77 1.42 -0.43
C ARG A 79 11.35 0.74 -1.73
N LYS A 80 10.59 1.44 -2.56
CA LYS A 80 10.12 0.96 -3.88
C LYS A 80 11.32 0.56 -4.71
N ARG A 81 11.35 -0.69 -5.17
CA ARG A 81 12.51 -1.25 -5.89
C ARG A 81 12.52 -0.79 -7.34
N HIS A 82 11.34 -0.68 -7.94
CA HIS A 82 11.15 -0.32 -9.34
C HIS A 82 10.37 0.99 -9.47
N PRO A 83 11.05 2.16 -9.46
CA PRO A 83 10.41 3.43 -9.80
C PRO A 83 9.73 3.36 -11.17
N TRP A 84 8.45 3.70 -11.22
CA TRP A 84 7.71 3.77 -12.47
C TRP A 84 8.19 4.98 -13.28
N LEU A 85 8.13 4.94 -14.61
CA LEU A 85 8.80 5.92 -15.49
C LEU A 85 8.57 7.42 -15.12
N PRO A 86 7.40 7.86 -14.64
CA PRO A 86 7.19 9.23 -14.16
C PRO A 86 7.91 9.60 -12.85
N GLU A 87 8.42 8.64 -12.10
CA GLU A 87 9.12 8.80 -10.82
C GLU A 87 10.64 8.94 -10.99
N ARG A 88 11.10 9.66 -12.02
CA ARG A 88 12.54 9.86 -12.31
C ARG A 88 13.33 10.53 -11.16
N TRP A 89 12.62 11.07 -10.17
CA TRP A 89 13.18 11.64 -8.96
C TRP A 89 13.62 10.58 -7.95
N ALA A 90 13.05 9.37 -8.00
CA ALA A 90 13.28 8.30 -7.04
C ALA A 90 14.46 7.42 -7.45
N SER A 91 15.28 7.06 -6.46
CA SER A 91 16.30 6.02 -6.54
C SER A 91 15.65 4.65 -6.36
N GLU A 92 16.28 3.61 -6.91
CA GLU A 92 15.89 2.22 -6.70
C GLU A 92 16.07 1.80 -5.24
N GLY A 93 15.05 1.16 -4.67
CA GLY A 93 15.06 0.71 -3.29
C GLY A 93 16.15 -0.31 -2.98
N ASN A 94 16.82 -0.12 -1.85
CA ASN A 94 18.01 -0.89 -1.44
C ASN A 94 17.83 -1.66 -0.11
N LEU A 95 16.59 -1.82 0.37
CA LEU A 95 16.28 -2.49 1.64
C LEU A 95 15.80 -3.93 1.47
N GLY A 96 15.73 -4.42 0.23
CA GLY A 96 15.07 -5.69 -0.07
C GLY A 96 13.57 -5.65 0.26
N THR A 97 13.03 -6.76 0.74
CA THR A 97 11.60 -6.92 1.03
C THR A 97 11.45 -7.57 2.41
N PRO A 98 11.73 -6.85 3.51
CA PRO A 98 11.69 -7.42 4.85
C PRO A 98 10.28 -7.90 5.22
N VAL A 99 10.23 -8.92 6.07
CA VAL A 99 9.01 -9.39 6.74
C VAL A 99 9.09 -8.96 8.19
N VAL A 100 8.05 -8.31 8.69
CA VAL A 100 8.00 -7.77 10.06
C VAL A 100 6.70 -8.18 10.73
N GLU A 101 6.72 -8.31 12.06
CA GLU A 101 5.51 -8.62 12.82
C GLU A 101 4.80 -7.35 13.28
N VAL A 102 3.49 -7.30 13.07
CA VAL A 102 2.63 -6.22 13.57
C VAL A 102 1.23 -6.78 13.82
N VAL A 103 0.60 -6.39 14.92
CA VAL A 103 -0.76 -6.83 15.30
C VAL A 103 -0.99 -8.36 15.24
N GLY A 104 0.06 -9.16 15.48
CA GLY A 104 0.00 -10.63 15.41
C GLY A 104 0.04 -11.21 13.99
N LEU A 105 0.43 -10.41 13.00
CA LEU A 105 0.60 -10.78 11.59
C LEU A 105 2.04 -10.55 11.15
N ARG A 106 2.58 -11.47 10.35
CA ARG A 106 3.79 -11.23 9.56
C ARG A 106 3.40 -10.49 8.30
N VAL A 107 3.95 -9.30 8.09
CA VAL A 107 3.62 -8.45 6.94
C VAL A 107 4.86 -8.15 6.12
N THR A 108 4.68 -8.06 4.81
CA THR A 108 5.68 -7.48 3.89
C THR A 108 4.98 -6.53 2.93
N ALA A 109 5.75 -5.82 2.09
CA ALA A 109 5.19 -4.82 1.19
C ALA A 109 5.82 -4.85 -0.21
N ALA A 110 5.01 -4.45 -1.19
CA ALA A 110 5.43 -4.11 -2.54
C ALA A 110 4.75 -2.80 -2.93
N ILE A 111 5.48 -1.83 -3.46
CA ILE A 111 4.93 -0.50 -3.73
C ILE A 111 4.59 -0.39 -5.22
N CYS A 112 3.29 -0.31 -5.52
CA CYS A 112 2.72 -0.12 -6.86
C CYS A 112 3.36 -0.95 -7.98
N PHE A 113 4.36 -0.41 -8.66
CA PHE A 113 4.99 -1.03 -9.82
C PHE A 113 5.82 -2.27 -9.44
N ASP A 114 6.27 -2.37 -8.18
CA ASP A 114 6.97 -3.56 -7.66
C ASP A 114 6.17 -4.85 -7.83
N ILE A 115 4.83 -4.78 -7.90
CA ILE A 115 3.97 -5.97 -8.00
C ILE A 115 4.26 -6.83 -9.24
N HIS A 116 4.83 -6.24 -10.29
CA HIS A 116 5.20 -6.95 -11.51
C HIS A 116 6.43 -7.85 -11.33
N PHE A 117 7.25 -7.60 -10.30
CA PHE A 117 8.56 -8.24 -10.11
C PHE A 117 8.66 -8.99 -8.79
N VAL A 118 7.87 -8.60 -7.78
CA VAL A 118 8.00 -9.09 -6.39
C VAL A 118 7.93 -10.62 -6.25
N SER A 119 7.13 -11.31 -7.08
CA SER A 119 7.03 -12.78 -7.01
C SER A 119 8.36 -13.48 -7.33
N GLU A 120 9.16 -12.90 -8.23
CA GLU A 120 10.45 -13.48 -8.62
C GLU A 120 11.59 -12.95 -7.76
N GLU A 121 11.56 -11.66 -7.41
CA GLU A 121 12.66 -11.00 -6.69
C GLU A 121 12.60 -11.13 -5.17
N ALA A 122 11.43 -11.48 -4.63
CA ALA A 122 11.16 -11.54 -3.19
C ALA A 122 10.19 -12.68 -2.81
N GLY A 123 10.11 -13.74 -3.61
CA GLY A 123 9.20 -14.86 -3.38
C GLY A 123 9.31 -15.48 -1.97
N ALA A 124 10.53 -15.60 -1.43
CA ALA A 124 10.74 -16.11 -0.08
C ALA A 124 10.14 -15.20 1.00
N SER A 125 10.19 -13.88 0.84
CA SER A 125 9.54 -12.94 1.75
C SER A 125 8.02 -13.02 1.66
N LEU A 126 7.47 -13.22 0.45
CA LEU A 126 6.03 -13.43 0.26
C LEU A 126 5.57 -14.75 0.90
N ASP A 127 6.33 -15.83 0.74
CA ASP A 127 6.00 -17.13 1.35
C ASP A 127 6.10 -17.11 2.88
N ALA A 128 6.91 -16.21 3.45
CA ALA A 128 7.09 -16.04 4.89
C ALA A 128 6.12 -15.04 5.53
N ALA A 129 5.34 -14.29 4.75
CA ALA A 129 4.40 -13.30 5.25
C ALA A 129 2.94 -13.79 5.17
N ASP A 130 2.12 -13.35 6.11
CA ASP A 130 0.68 -13.61 6.13
C ASP A 130 -0.08 -12.61 5.25
N VAL A 131 0.42 -11.37 5.17
CA VAL A 131 -0.20 -10.27 4.41
C VAL A 131 0.84 -9.48 3.60
N LEU A 132 0.53 -9.25 2.32
CA LEU A 132 1.19 -8.29 1.46
C LEU A 132 0.45 -6.95 1.53
N LEU A 133 1.15 -5.93 2.03
CA LEU A 133 0.73 -4.53 1.95
C LEU A 133 1.08 -3.99 0.57
N PHE A 134 0.06 -3.57 -0.17
CA PHE A 134 0.19 -3.08 -1.54
C PHE A 134 -0.36 -1.65 -1.67
N PRO A 135 0.39 -0.62 -1.24
CA PRO A 135 0.04 0.77 -1.54
C PRO A 135 0.23 1.04 -3.03
N SER A 136 -0.73 1.72 -3.67
CA SER A 136 -0.62 2.05 -5.08
C SER A 136 -1.22 3.41 -5.43
N ALA A 137 -0.62 4.08 -6.41
CA ALA A 137 -1.21 5.18 -7.15
C ALA A 137 -1.48 4.72 -8.59
N TRP A 138 -2.29 3.65 -8.73
CA TRP A 138 -2.61 3.06 -10.02
C TRP A 138 -3.55 3.98 -10.80
N VAL A 139 -2.97 4.60 -11.82
CA VAL A 139 -3.54 5.65 -12.66
C VAL A 139 -3.58 5.18 -14.10
N ASP A 140 -4.60 4.42 -14.46
CA ASP A 140 -4.76 3.95 -15.84
C ASP A 140 -5.94 4.66 -16.53
N SER A 141 -5.73 4.97 -17.80
CA SER A 141 -6.73 5.57 -18.70
C SER A 141 -7.98 4.68 -18.79
N PRO A 142 -9.19 5.22 -19.02
CA PRO A 142 -10.42 4.44 -19.24
C PRO A 142 -10.32 3.34 -20.32
N ALA A 143 -9.33 3.41 -21.21
CA ALA A 143 -9.05 2.41 -22.23
C ALA A 143 -8.21 1.21 -21.73
N HIS A 144 -7.60 1.29 -20.55
CA HIS A 144 -6.78 0.22 -19.98
C HIS A 144 -7.52 -0.55 -18.89
N VAL A 145 -7.38 -1.88 -18.96
CA VAL A 145 -7.92 -2.80 -17.95
C VAL A 145 -7.15 -2.63 -16.65
N ASP A 146 -7.86 -2.54 -15.51
CA ASP A 146 -7.26 -2.57 -14.17
C ASP A 146 -6.51 -3.90 -13.92
N LEU A 147 -5.22 -3.92 -14.24
CA LEU A 147 -4.39 -5.13 -14.17
C LEU A 147 -4.25 -5.68 -12.75
N ARG A 148 -4.48 -4.86 -11.71
CA ARG A 148 -4.51 -5.33 -10.32
C ARG A 148 -5.54 -6.42 -10.11
N ARG A 149 -6.65 -6.43 -10.88
CA ARG A 149 -7.68 -7.50 -10.84
C ARG A 149 -7.16 -8.85 -11.28
N LYS A 150 -6.10 -8.87 -12.09
CA LYS A 150 -5.44 -10.09 -12.57
C LYS A 150 -4.22 -10.45 -11.73
N ILE A 151 -3.36 -9.45 -11.46
CA ILE A 151 -2.06 -9.66 -10.82
C ILE A 151 -2.22 -10.03 -9.34
N LEU A 152 -3.00 -9.26 -8.57
CA LEU A 152 -3.08 -9.46 -7.12
C LEU A 152 -3.63 -10.85 -6.73
N PRO A 153 -4.71 -11.37 -7.36
CA PRO A 153 -5.14 -12.74 -7.08
C PRO A 153 -4.10 -13.80 -7.46
N ALA A 154 -3.30 -13.56 -8.50
CA ALA A 154 -2.25 -14.50 -8.91
C ALA A 154 -1.11 -14.54 -7.89
N VAL A 155 -0.67 -13.39 -7.39
CA VAL A 155 0.33 -13.27 -6.31
C VAL A 155 -0.19 -13.95 -5.04
N ALA A 156 -1.42 -13.63 -4.63
CA ALA A 156 -2.06 -14.21 -3.44
C ALA A 156 -2.04 -15.74 -3.49
N ARG A 157 -2.50 -16.34 -4.60
CA ARG A 157 -2.53 -17.81 -4.78
C ARG A 157 -1.15 -18.44 -4.80
N ARG A 158 -0.19 -17.82 -5.52
CA ARG A 158 1.16 -18.36 -5.67
C ARG A 158 1.88 -18.49 -4.33
N HIS A 159 1.73 -17.49 -3.48
CA HIS A 159 2.45 -17.39 -2.21
C HIS A 159 1.59 -17.69 -0.98
N ARG A 160 0.31 -18.05 -1.17
CA ARG A 160 -0.68 -18.28 -0.09
C ARG A 160 -0.72 -17.10 0.90
N ILE A 161 -0.73 -15.89 0.37
CA ILE A 161 -0.61 -14.64 1.11
C ILE A 161 -1.88 -13.78 0.94
N GLY A 162 -2.38 -13.19 2.03
CA GLY A 162 -3.45 -12.19 1.95
C GLY A 162 -2.94 -10.91 1.30
N VAL A 163 -3.78 -10.17 0.58
CA VAL A 163 -3.35 -8.91 -0.06
C VAL A 163 -4.24 -7.77 0.39
N VAL A 164 -3.63 -6.72 0.94
CA VAL A 164 -4.33 -5.46 1.27
C VAL A 164 -3.84 -4.39 0.30
N ASN A 165 -4.71 -3.97 -0.61
CA ASN A 165 -4.41 -2.91 -1.57
C ASN A 165 -5.15 -1.61 -1.23
N ALA A 166 -4.38 -0.56 -0.95
CA ALA A 166 -4.88 0.81 -0.86
C ALA A 166 -4.47 1.57 -2.12
N ASN A 167 -5.46 1.97 -2.93
CA ASN A 167 -5.24 2.67 -4.18
C ASN A 167 -5.84 4.07 -4.18
N TRP A 168 -5.21 4.96 -4.94
CA TRP A 168 -5.75 6.29 -5.24
C TRP A 168 -7.15 6.23 -5.83
N GLY A 169 -8.09 6.97 -5.24
CA GLY A 169 -9.42 7.22 -5.80
C GLY A 169 -9.41 8.26 -6.92
N PRO A 170 -10.51 8.38 -7.69
CA PRO A 170 -10.69 9.48 -8.62
C PRO A 170 -10.77 10.82 -7.87
N PRO A 171 -10.26 11.92 -8.45
CA PRO A 171 -10.27 13.22 -7.80
C PRO A 171 -11.70 13.76 -7.62
N ARG A 172 -11.90 14.60 -6.59
CA ARG A 172 -13.18 15.29 -6.35
C ARG A 172 -13.61 16.20 -7.51
N GLN A 173 -12.64 16.84 -8.17
CA GLN A 173 -12.83 17.61 -9.39
C GLN A 173 -11.89 17.08 -10.47
N ARG A 174 -12.45 16.71 -11.62
CA ARG A 174 -11.67 16.38 -12.82
C ARG A 174 -11.11 17.67 -13.40
N THR A 175 -9.82 17.93 -13.18
CA THR A 175 -9.08 18.93 -13.95
C THR A 175 -8.41 18.22 -15.13
N LEU A 176 -8.21 18.95 -16.24
CA LEU A 176 -7.54 18.46 -17.46
C LEU A 176 -6.13 17.89 -17.22
N HIS A 177 -5.55 18.08 -16.03
CA HIS A 177 -4.17 17.74 -15.71
C HIS A 177 -4.01 16.81 -14.48
N ALA A 178 -5.11 16.46 -13.80
CA ALA A 178 -5.06 15.51 -12.69
C ALA A 178 -5.11 14.07 -13.24
N LEU A 179 -4.11 13.26 -12.89
CA LEU A 179 -4.20 11.82 -13.07
C LEU A 179 -5.32 11.29 -12.17
N ALA A 180 -6.27 10.58 -12.76
CA ALA A 180 -7.36 9.98 -12.01
C ALA A 180 -6.97 8.58 -11.55
N GLY A 181 -6.85 8.39 -10.23
CA GLY A 181 -6.72 7.06 -9.66
C GLY A 181 -7.97 6.22 -9.95
N GLN A 182 -7.78 4.92 -10.15
CA GLN A 182 -8.90 4.01 -10.43
C GLN A 182 -9.75 3.64 -9.20
N GLY A 183 -9.34 4.07 -8.01
CA GLY A 183 -9.91 3.65 -6.74
C GLY A 183 -9.87 2.14 -6.60
N THR A 184 -11.00 1.57 -6.19
CA THR A 184 -11.23 0.11 -6.11
C THR A 184 -10.14 -0.63 -5.32
N SER A 185 -9.65 0.04 -4.26
CA SER A 185 -8.91 -0.55 -3.15
C SER A 185 -9.59 -1.84 -2.72
N ARG A 186 -8.82 -2.87 -2.38
CA ARG A 186 -9.36 -4.22 -2.17
C ARG A 186 -8.54 -5.04 -1.21
N ILE A 187 -9.22 -5.99 -0.60
CA ILE A 187 -8.63 -7.00 0.28
C ILE A 187 -8.90 -8.36 -0.34
N LEU A 188 -7.87 -9.17 -0.49
CA LEU A 188 -7.94 -10.55 -0.97
C LEU A 188 -7.48 -11.52 0.13
N ASP A 189 -8.09 -12.69 0.20
CA ASP A 189 -7.61 -13.79 1.03
C ASP A 189 -6.39 -14.49 0.38
N ALA A 190 -5.78 -15.42 1.11
CA ALA A 190 -4.64 -16.22 0.64
C ALA A 190 -4.94 -17.11 -0.59
N ARG A 191 -6.22 -17.33 -0.92
CA ARG A 191 -6.66 -18.04 -2.14
C ARG A 191 -6.90 -17.08 -3.31
N GLY A 192 -6.65 -15.78 -3.11
CA GLY A 192 -6.89 -14.73 -4.09
C GLY A 192 -8.37 -14.41 -4.31
N ARG A 193 -9.27 -14.80 -3.39
CA ARG A 193 -10.69 -14.44 -3.45
C ARG A 193 -10.87 -13.03 -2.90
N LEU A 194 -11.78 -12.26 -3.51
CA LEU A 194 -12.10 -10.92 -3.06
C LEU A 194 -12.89 -10.97 -1.75
N VAL A 195 -12.36 -10.30 -0.72
CA VAL A 195 -12.95 -10.22 0.61
C VAL A 195 -13.74 -8.91 0.77
N ALA A 196 -13.11 -7.80 0.39
CA ALA A 196 -13.73 -6.47 0.43
C ALA A 196 -13.15 -5.58 -0.68
N SER A 197 -13.93 -4.62 -1.17
CA SER A 197 -13.48 -3.63 -2.15
C SER A 197 -14.20 -2.30 -1.97
N ALA A 198 -13.51 -1.21 -2.25
CA ALA A 198 -14.16 0.07 -2.50
C ALA A 198 -15.00 -0.01 -3.79
N ALA A 199 -16.13 0.68 -3.80
CA ALA A 199 -16.98 0.78 -4.97
C ALA A 199 -16.24 1.49 -6.13
N PRO A 200 -16.50 1.12 -7.40
CA PRO A 200 -16.02 1.88 -8.54
C PRO A 200 -16.46 3.35 -8.44
N GLY A 201 -15.54 4.29 -8.67
CA GLY A 201 -15.83 5.73 -8.60
C GLY A 201 -15.81 6.34 -7.19
N ALA A 202 -15.64 5.55 -6.13
CA ALA A 202 -15.53 6.08 -4.76
C ALA A 202 -14.29 6.97 -4.61
N GLN A 203 -14.49 8.23 -4.23
CA GLN A 203 -13.44 9.25 -4.12
C GLN A 203 -12.60 9.09 -2.83
N ALA A 204 -13.28 8.82 -1.72
CA ALA A 204 -12.67 8.47 -0.43
C ALA A 204 -13.49 7.31 0.14
N ALA A 205 -12.80 6.24 0.51
CA ALA A 205 -13.43 5.05 1.06
C ALA A 205 -12.47 4.37 2.04
N VAL A 206 -13.03 3.86 3.14
CA VAL A 206 -12.33 2.93 4.02
C VAL A 206 -12.81 1.53 3.69
N VAL A 207 -11.89 0.66 3.28
CA VAL A 207 -12.17 -0.76 3.03
C VAL A 207 -11.66 -1.55 4.22
N ARG A 208 -12.55 -2.29 4.89
CA ARG A 208 -12.21 -3.07 6.09
C ARG A 208 -12.53 -4.55 5.88
N ALA A 209 -11.71 -5.40 6.46
CA ALA A 209 -11.98 -6.83 6.64
C ALA A 209 -11.34 -7.29 7.96
N THR A 210 -11.89 -8.35 8.55
CA THR A 210 -11.30 -9.03 9.70
C THR A 210 -10.54 -10.24 9.18
N VAL A 211 -9.30 -10.42 9.62
CA VAL A 211 -8.46 -11.58 9.30
C VAL A 211 -8.28 -12.39 10.58
N SER A 212 -8.58 -13.68 10.52
CA SER A 212 -8.36 -14.62 11.63
C SER A 212 -7.10 -15.43 11.34
N THR A 213 -6.07 -15.30 12.19
CA THR A 213 -4.87 -16.14 12.14
C THR A 213 -4.95 -17.25 13.18
N GLY A 214 -5.75 -18.28 12.88
CA GLY A 214 -5.78 -19.53 13.65
C GLY A 214 -5.42 -20.74 12.76
N PRO A 215 -4.95 -21.86 13.33
CA PRO A 215 -4.80 -23.10 12.59
C PRO A 215 -6.20 -23.63 12.22
N GLY A 216 -6.68 -23.30 11.01
CA GLY A 216 -8.00 -23.66 10.54
C GLY A 216 -8.02 -25.00 9.79
N GLU A 217 -8.41 -26.07 10.48
CA GLU A 217 -9.39 -26.99 9.89
C GLU A 217 -10.75 -26.27 9.93
N GLY A 218 -11.44 -26.19 8.78
CA GLY A 218 -12.84 -25.79 8.71
C GLY A 218 -13.13 -24.55 7.87
N ASP A 219 -13.90 -24.76 6.82
CA ASP A 219 -14.57 -23.74 6.01
C ASP A 219 -15.25 -22.66 6.86
N GLY A 220 -14.93 -21.38 6.59
CA GLY A 220 -15.75 -20.26 7.07
C GLY A 220 -15.00 -18.97 7.38
N ASP A 221 -14.23 -18.42 6.45
CA ASP A 221 -13.84 -17.00 6.53
C ASP A 221 -15.07 -16.13 6.17
N GLU A 222 -15.96 -15.93 7.12
CA GLU A 222 -17.03 -14.93 7.00
C GLU A 222 -16.46 -13.52 7.22
N ALA A 223 -16.02 -12.89 6.14
CA ALA A 223 -15.68 -11.47 6.15
C ALA A 223 -16.95 -10.62 6.08
N GLN A 224 -17.26 -9.92 7.18
CA GLN A 224 -18.25 -8.85 7.15
C GLN A 224 -17.59 -7.56 6.66
N ALA A 225 -17.84 -7.22 5.39
CA ALA A 225 -17.47 -5.92 4.83
C ALA A 225 -18.51 -4.86 5.27
N ARG A 226 -18.04 -3.75 5.84
CA ARG A 226 -18.84 -2.53 6.04
C ARG A 226 -18.13 -1.36 5.38
N GLU A 227 -18.84 -0.67 4.49
CA GLU A 227 -18.42 0.58 3.88
C GLU A 227 -18.88 1.73 4.78
N GLU A 228 -17.94 2.54 5.24
CA GLU A 228 -18.24 3.80 5.92
C GLU A 228 -17.85 4.93 4.96
N LYS A 229 -18.82 5.79 4.62
CA LYS A 229 -18.53 7.05 3.93
C LYS A 229 -17.84 7.97 4.94
N ALA A 230 -16.61 8.38 4.61
CA ALA A 230 -15.88 9.42 5.35
C ALA A 230 -16.50 10.80 5.14
#